data_AF-A0A3R9UUP6-F1
#
_entry.id   AF-A0A3R9UUP6-F1
#
_cell.length_a   1.000
_cell.length_b   1.000
_cell.length_c   1.000
_cell.angle_alpha   90.00
_cell.angle_beta   90.00
_cell.angle_gamma   90.00
#
_symmetry.space_group_name_H-M   'P 1'
#
loop_
_entity.id
_entity.type
_entity.pdbx_description
1 polymer ?
#
loop_
_entity_poly.entity_id
_entity_poly.type
_entity_poly.pdbx_seq_one_letter_code
_entity_poly.pdbx_strand_id
1 'polypeptide(L)'
;MSRQGHKRPRLSRKALALVATLTLGAGGVAVVANQASAGSAQRGGRTAVVTATIDCPDVGDRLRDVPDQARAQVDENLARLDGQVADAYGKLASGAAAAPRQQKGLLDDLGRQRGETIEQLADAIGRVTRRPDGLQGLSTCRMKQTPPEELAVADGTDGAAAPGDGQAQNLAARSGGAPARSGGPARSDFVAITTVKPDARRPAPGRNASTGSFSVSCGRNENGHFNPDNVIVAPGVGNGAHHMHDYVGNVSTDAFSSNNSLAAAGTTCTNGDQSTYYWPVLRLRDGRQERDAGAPGGGKDGNIGTILRPKQVTIDFKGSPAGPVTAMPRFLRIITGDAKAFTNGTANANASWSCTGFEDRQLKDKYPICPKGSDVVRTFTFQSCWDGRNTDSANHRTHVAFADKDGRCKNGFKALPQLVQRIVYGIPQGARFAVDSFPEQLHKPVTDHGDFINVMNDRLMAEAVRCINSGRNCR
;
A
#
# COMPACT_ATOMS: atom_id res chain seq x y z
N MET A 1 68.66 4.76 -13.56
CA MET A 1 69.10 3.79 -12.53
C MET A 1 67.86 3.10 -11.99
N SER A 2 67.81 1.79 -12.20
CA SER A 2 66.68 0.89 -11.91
C SER A 2 66.72 0.39 -10.46
N ARG A 3 65.55 0.05 -9.91
CA ARG A 3 65.23 -1.11 -9.04
C ARG A 3 63.98 -0.76 -8.22
N GLN A 4 63.01 -1.62 -7.96
CA GLN A 4 62.62 -2.96 -8.42
C GLN A 4 61.26 -3.21 -7.75
N GLY A 5 60.27 -3.70 -8.49
CA GLY A 5 59.03 -4.18 -7.89
C GLY A 5 59.20 -5.58 -7.31
N HIS A 6 58.42 -5.93 -6.28
CA HIS A 6 58.21 -7.31 -5.86
C HIS A 6 56.72 -7.63 -5.69
N LYS A 7 56.31 -8.67 -6.40
CA LYS A 7 55.00 -9.34 -6.38
C LYS A 7 55.16 -10.69 -5.63
N ARG A 8 54.01 -11.20 -5.15
CA ARG A 8 53.61 -12.61 -4.88
C ARG A 8 54.04 -13.22 -3.52
N PRO A 9 53.33 -14.26 -3.00
CA PRO A 9 52.54 -15.26 -3.73
C PRO A 9 51.15 -15.66 -3.20
N ARG A 10 50.40 -16.32 -4.10
CA ARG A 10 49.23 -17.17 -3.84
C ARG A 10 49.71 -18.54 -3.35
N LEU A 11 49.05 -19.10 -2.34
CA LEU A 11 49.24 -20.49 -1.92
C LEU A 11 47.97 -21.29 -2.20
N SER A 12 48.09 -22.23 -3.14
CA SER A 12 47.19 -23.35 -3.33
C SER A 12 47.70 -24.55 -2.54
N ARG A 13 46.82 -25.27 -1.84
CA ARG A 13 47.04 -26.68 -1.49
C ARG A 13 45.73 -27.47 -1.66
N LYS A 14 45.72 -28.36 -2.66
CA LYS A 14 45.05 -29.68 -2.65
C LYS A 14 45.91 -30.58 -1.72
N ALA A 15 45.52 -31.70 -1.09
CA ALA A 15 44.37 -32.59 -1.07
C ALA A 15 44.49 -33.43 0.23
N LEU A 16 43.44 -34.11 0.70
CA LEU A 16 43.54 -35.51 1.11
C LEU A 16 42.17 -36.20 1.05
N ALA A 17 42.21 -37.42 0.53
CA ALA A 17 41.09 -38.30 0.23
C ALA A 17 40.70 -39.17 1.44
N LEU A 18 39.45 -39.65 1.45
CA LEU A 18 39.11 -40.97 1.99
C LEU A 18 38.00 -41.60 1.14
N VAL A 19 38.27 -42.83 0.74
CA VAL A 19 37.53 -43.72 -0.16
C VAL A 19 36.65 -44.64 0.67
N ALA A 20 35.42 -44.91 0.23
CA ALA A 20 34.77 -46.21 0.44
C ALA A 20 33.69 -46.42 -0.63
N THR A 21 34.01 -47.24 -1.63
CA THR A 21 33.11 -47.83 -2.62
C THR A 21 32.43 -49.07 -2.04
N LEU A 22 31.14 -49.27 -2.31
CA LEU A 22 30.57 -50.62 -2.50
C LEU A 22 29.33 -50.56 -3.39
N THR A 23 29.47 -51.17 -4.56
CA THR A 23 28.43 -51.47 -5.56
C THR A 23 27.83 -52.87 -5.33
N LEU A 24 26.72 -53.12 -6.05
CA LEU A 24 25.89 -54.34 -6.19
C LEU A 24 24.58 -54.21 -5.38
N GLY A 25 23.37 -54.33 -5.93
CA GLY A 25 22.93 -55.01 -7.14
C GLY A 25 21.87 -56.05 -6.74
N ALA A 26 20.67 -55.91 -7.33
CA ALA A 26 19.58 -56.90 -7.42
C ALA A 26 18.76 -57.29 -6.16
N GLY A 27 17.45 -57.15 -6.30
CA GLY A 27 16.53 -58.29 -6.20
C GLY A 27 15.91 -58.60 -4.83
N GLY A 28 14.68 -58.12 -4.64
CA GLY A 28 13.58 -58.77 -3.91
C GLY A 28 13.71 -58.97 -2.39
N VAL A 29 12.63 -58.68 -1.65
CA VAL A 29 12.04 -59.59 -0.64
C VAL A 29 10.83 -58.93 0.06
N ALA A 30 9.77 -59.74 0.10
CA ALA A 30 8.67 -59.85 1.06
C ALA A 30 7.88 -58.61 1.52
N VAL A 31 6.63 -58.61 1.06
CA VAL A 31 5.44 -58.15 1.78
C VAL A 31 5.41 -58.74 3.19
N VAL A 32 5.38 -57.88 4.22
CA VAL A 32 4.74 -58.20 5.50
C VAL A 32 3.78 -57.05 5.80
N ALA A 33 2.50 -57.35 5.66
CA ALA A 33 1.41 -56.43 5.95
C ALA A 33 1.33 -56.20 7.47
N ASN A 34 1.48 -54.95 7.90
CA ASN A 34 0.88 -54.49 9.15
C ASN A 34 -0.30 -53.61 8.79
N GLN A 35 -1.50 -54.18 8.94
CA GLN A 35 -2.74 -53.42 8.88
C GLN A 35 -2.80 -52.50 10.11
N ALA A 36 -2.72 -51.20 9.86
CA ALA A 36 -3.33 -50.20 10.72
C ALA A 36 -4.32 -49.43 9.83
N SER A 37 -5.58 -49.87 9.86
CA SER A 37 -6.69 -49.22 9.20
C SER A 37 -6.95 -47.86 9.86
N ALA A 38 -6.29 -46.81 9.38
CA ALA A 38 -6.73 -45.44 9.58
C ALA A 38 -7.60 -45.07 8.38
N GLY A 39 -8.92 -45.06 8.62
CA GLY A 39 -9.93 -44.76 7.62
C GLY A 39 -9.62 -43.48 6.86
N SER A 40 -9.76 -43.59 5.55
CA SER A 40 -9.72 -42.53 4.55
C SER A 40 -10.65 -41.37 4.96
N ALA A 41 -10.07 -40.31 5.50
CA ALA A 41 -10.70 -38.99 5.53
C ALA A 41 -9.93 -38.10 4.56
N GLN A 42 -10.22 -38.27 3.27
CA GLN A 42 -9.88 -37.30 2.24
C GLN A 42 -10.76 -36.06 2.47
N ARG A 43 -10.43 -35.27 3.50
CA ARG A 43 -10.94 -33.91 3.67
C ARG A 43 -10.21 -33.05 2.65
N GLY A 44 -10.84 -32.84 1.50
CA GLY A 44 -10.54 -31.67 0.69
C GLY A 44 -10.62 -30.44 1.60
N GLY A 45 -9.47 -29.82 1.86
CA GLY A 45 -9.39 -28.61 2.67
C GLY A 45 -10.14 -27.49 1.98
N ARG A 46 -11.42 -27.33 2.30
CA ARG A 46 -12.13 -26.08 2.04
C ARG A 46 -11.41 -25.04 2.89
N THR A 47 -10.58 -24.20 2.26
CA THR A 47 -10.05 -23.01 2.92
C THR A 47 -11.24 -22.25 3.49
N ALA A 48 -11.26 -22.01 4.79
CA ALA A 48 -12.33 -21.24 5.42
C ALA A 48 -12.32 -19.86 4.76
N VAL A 49 -13.42 -19.50 4.08
CA VAL A 49 -13.59 -18.13 3.60
C VAL A 49 -13.67 -17.27 4.85
N VAL A 50 -12.71 -16.37 5.01
CA VAL A 50 -12.66 -15.46 6.15
C VAL A 50 -13.81 -14.47 5.99
N THR A 51 -14.88 -14.68 6.77
CA THR A 51 -16.10 -13.87 6.67
C THR A 51 -16.07 -12.61 7.52
N ALA A 52 -14.95 -12.32 8.17
CA ALA A 52 -14.81 -11.19 9.06
C ALA A 52 -13.36 -10.72 9.12
N THR A 53 -13.17 -9.43 9.37
CA THR A 53 -11.88 -8.83 9.68
C THR A 53 -11.86 -8.31 11.12
N ILE A 54 -10.72 -7.79 11.55
CA ILE A 54 -10.52 -7.18 12.87
C ILE A 54 -10.54 -5.66 12.71
N ASP A 55 -11.36 -5.01 13.52
CA ASP A 55 -11.48 -3.55 13.56
C ASP A 55 -11.05 -3.05 14.94
N CYS A 56 -9.98 -2.24 14.95
CA CYS A 56 -9.38 -1.66 16.14
C CYS A 56 -9.34 -0.14 15.98
N PRO A 57 -9.70 0.65 17.01
CA PRO A 57 -9.57 2.10 16.94
C PRO A 57 -8.13 2.54 16.64
N ASP A 58 -7.97 3.51 15.75
CA ASP A 58 -6.66 4.09 15.43
C ASP A 58 -6.23 5.06 16.53
N VAL A 59 -5.07 4.79 17.13
CA VAL A 59 -4.51 5.61 18.20
C VAL A 59 -3.88 6.88 17.64
N GLY A 60 -3.26 6.82 16.45
CA GLY A 60 -2.61 7.95 15.80
C GLY A 60 -3.57 9.10 15.53
N ASP A 61 -4.82 8.79 15.17
CA ASP A 61 -5.88 9.77 14.94
C ASP A 61 -6.23 10.61 16.18
N ARG A 62 -5.90 10.12 17.38
CA ARG A 62 -6.15 10.82 18.66
C ARG A 62 -4.94 11.63 19.14
N LEU A 63 -3.76 11.42 18.56
CA LEU A 63 -2.54 12.13 18.92
C LEU A 63 -2.49 13.49 18.22
N ARG A 64 -2.76 14.56 18.97
CA ARG A 64 -2.73 15.93 18.44
C ARG A 64 -1.38 16.59 18.56
N ASP A 65 -0.70 16.36 19.69
CA ASP A 65 0.57 16.96 20.02
C ASP A 65 1.53 15.87 20.50
N VAL A 66 2.53 15.55 19.69
CA VAL A 66 3.62 14.63 20.04
C VAL A 66 4.92 15.44 20.05
N PRO A 67 5.60 15.58 21.20
CA PRO A 67 6.87 16.27 21.28
C PRO A 67 7.92 15.56 20.41
N ASP A 68 8.79 16.33 19.74
CA ASP A 68 9.81 15.75 18.86
C ASP A 68 10.76 14.79 19.59
N GLN A 69 11.02 15.03 20.89
CA GLN A 69 11.81 14.15 21.75
C GLN A 69 11.16 12.78 22.00
N ALA A 70 9.83 12.68 21.92
CA ALA A 70 9.07 11.44 22.11
C ALA A 70 8.68 10.78 20.79
N ARG A 71 8.76 11.50 19.67
CA ARG A 71 8.20 11.12 18.36
C ARG A 71 8.63 9.73 17.89
N ALA A 72 9.95 9.47 17.85
CA ALA A 72 10.46 8.17 17.39
C ALA A 72 9.88 6.98 18.20
N GLN A 73 9.77 7.12 19.52
CA GLN A 73 9.20 6.07 20.37
C GLN A 73 7.68 5.95 20.19
N VAL A 74 6.98 7.06 19.96
CA VAL A 74 5.55 7.04 19.65
C VAL A 74 5.31 6.31 18.33
N ASP A 75 6.08 6.63 17.29
CA ASP A 75 5.96 6.03 15.95
C ASP A 75 6.26 4.52 15.99
N GLU A 76 7.26 4.08 16.75
CA GLU A 76 7.54 2.66 16.99
C GLU A 76 6.36 1.94 17.67
N ASN A 77 5.74 2.57 18.68
CA ASN A 77 4.57 2.00 19.34
C ASN A 77 3.34 1.96 18.43
N LEU A 78 3.12 2.96 17.58
CA LEU A 78 2.04 2.95 16.59
C LEU A 78 2.24 1.83 15.57
N ALA A 79 3.45 1.65 15.05
CA ALA A 79 3.76 0.53 14.16
C ALA A 79 3.59 -0.84 14.85
N ARG A 80 3.94 -0.92 16.14
CA ARG A 80 3.71 -2.13 16.95
C ARG A 80 2.21 -2.43 17.10
N LEU A 81 1.36 -1.41 17.27
CA LEU A 81 -0.09 -1.60 17.31
C LEU A 81 -0.62 -2.18 16.00
N ASP A 82 -0.09 -1.73 14.86
CA ASP A 82 -0.48 -2.24 13.54
C ASP A 82 -0.05 -3.70 13.34
N GLY A 83 1.20 -4.03 13.73
CA GLY A 83 1.67 -5.41 13.72
C GLY A 83 0.82 -6.36 14.59
N GLN A 84 0.37 -5.91 15.76
CA GLN A 84 -0.53 -6.69 16.62
C GLN A 84 -1.86 -7.01 15.94
N VAL A 85 -2.43 -6.07 15.18
CA VAL A 85 -3.68 -6.27 14.43
C VAL A 85 -3.45 -7.24 13.26
N ALA A 86 -2.38 -7.05 12.50
CA ALA A 86 -2.02 -7.93 11.38
C ALA A 86 -1.79 -9.38 11.86
N ASP A 87 -1.07 -9.57 12.97
CA ASP A 87 -0.82 -10.90 13.57
C ASP A 87 -2.13 -11.57 14.02
N ALA A 88 -3.01 -10.80 14.67
CA ALA A 88 -4.31 -11.31 15.09
C ALA A 88 -5.17 -11.69 13.89
N TYR A 89 -5.17 -10.89 12.83
CA TYR A 89 -5.87 -11.21 11.59
C TYR A 89 -5.26 -12.45 10.91
N GLY A 90 -3.95 -12.63 10.92
CA GLY A 90 -3.31 -13.85 10.41
C GLY A 90 -3.77 -15.13 11.13
N LYS A 91 -3.95 -15.06 12.46
CA LYS A 91 -4.53 -16.16 13.26
C LYS A 91 -6.00 -16.42 12.90
N LEU A 92 -6.77 -15.37 12.67
CA LEU A 92 -8.15 -15.49 12.20
C LEU A 92 -8.20 -16.13 10.80
N ALA A 93 -7.39 -15.63 9.87
CA ALA A 93 -7.41 -16.03 8.47
C ALA A 93 -6.92 -17.46 8.22
N SER A 94 -6.00 -17.95 9.05
CA SER A 94 -5.55 -19.35 9.03
C SER A 94 -6.57 -20.34 9.61
N GLY A 95 -7.70 -19.86 10.15
CA GLY A 95 -8.71 -20.69 10.80
C GLY A 95 -8.37 -21.11 12.24
N ALA A 96 -7.24 -20.63 12.79
CA ALA A 96 -6.86 -20.91 14.18
C ALA A 96 -7.85 -20.33 15.21
N ALA A 97 -8.65 -19.33 14.81
CA ALA A 97 -9.73 -18.74 15.59
C ALA A 97 -11.09 -18.80 14.86
N ALA A 98 -11.47 -19.97 14.34
CA ALA A 98 -12.71 -20.11 13.57
C ALA A 98 -13.99 -20.07 14.43
N ALA A 99 -13.97 -20.59 15.66
CA ALA A 99 -15.17 -20.64 16.51
C ALA A 99 -15.38 -19.34 17.30
N PRO A 100 -16.64 -18.94 17.61
CA PRO A 100 -16.93 -17.68 18.31
C PRO A 100 -16.19 -17.50 19.65
N ARG A 101 -16.00 -18.57 20.42
CA ARG A 101 -15.23 -18.53 21.68
C ARG A 101 -13.74 -18.24 21.44
N GLN A 102 -13.17 -18.78 20.36
CA GLN A 102 -11.78 -18.54 19.99
C GLN A 102 -11.59 -17.13 19.43
N GLN A 103 -12.55 -16.63 18.65
CA GLN A 103 -12.55 -15.23 18.19
C GLN A 103 -12.60 -14.26 19.37
N LYS A 104 -13.45 -14.52 20.35
CA LYS A 104 -13.49 -13.72 21.58
C LYS A 104 -12.13 -13.73 22.29
N GLY A 105 -11.55 -14.92 22.53
CA GLY A 105 -10.23 -15.03 23.15
C GLY A 105 -9.13 -14.30 22.37
N LEU A 106 -9.15 -14.38 21.05
CA LEU A 106 -8.23 -13.64 20.17
C LEU A 106 -8.35 -12.11 20.36
N LEU A 107 -9.59 -11.59 20.41
CA LEU A 107 -9.83 -10.16 20.61
C LEU A 107 -9.48 -9.71 22.03
N ASP A 108 -9.74 -10.53 23.04
CA ASP A 108 -9.38 -10.26 24.44
C ASP A 108 -7.84 -10.17 24.60
N ASP A 109 -7.11 -11.11 23.99
CA ASP A 109 -5.64 -11.10 23.96
C ASP A 109 -5.09 -9.89 23.19
N LEU A 110 -5.65 -9.59 22.02
CA LEU A 110 -5.27 -8.42 21.23
C LEU A 110 -5.52 -7.13 22.01
N GLY A 111 -6.66 -7.00 22.69
CA GLY A 111 -6.99 -5.84 23.51
C GLY A 111 -5.99 -5.62 24.64
N ARG A 112 -5.57 -6.69 25.32
CA ARG A 112 -4.53 -6.62 26.36
C ARG A 112 -3.18 -6.17 25.80
N GLN A 113 -2.73 -6.78 24.70
CA GLN A 113 -1.47 -6.42 24.05
C GLN A 113 -1.45 -4.97 23.57
N ARG A 114 -2.57 -4.50 23.02
CA ARG A 114 -2.73 -3.10 22.60
C ARG A 114 -2.74 -2.15 23.80
N GLY A 115 -3.42 -2.50 24.89
CA GLY A 115 -3.44 -1.71 26.12
C GLY A 115 -2.04 -1.49 26.70
N GLU A 116 -1.19 -2.52 26.69
CA GLU A 116 0.21 -2.42 27.11
C GLU A 116 1.02 -1.47 26.21
N THR A 117 0.88 -1.59 24.88
CA THR A 117 1.57 -0.70 23.93
C THR A 117 1.07 0.75 24.03
N ILE A 118 -0.23 0.95 24.21
CA ILE A 118 -0.83 2.27 24.41
C ILE A 118 -0.31 2.92 25.70
N GLU A 119 -0.10 2.13 26.75
CA GLU A 119 0.49 2.63 28.00
C GLU A 119 1.93 3.10 27.79
N GLN A 120 2.73 2.31 27.07
CA GLN A 120 4.11 2.67 26.70
C GLN A 120 4.17 3.95 25.86
N LEU A 121 3.24 4.11 24.93
CA LEU A 121 3.09 5.32 24.12
C LEU A 121 2.74 6.53 24.99
N ALA A 122 1.75 6.40 25.88
CA ALA A 122 1.35 7.46 26.79
C ALA A 122 2.48 7.84 27.76
N ASP A 123 3.22 6.86 28.27
CA ASP A 123 4.42 7.06 29.09
C ASP A 123 5.51 7.83 28.34
N ALA A 124 5.75 7.50 27.06
CA ALA A 124 6.75 8.18 26.24
C ALA A 124 6.46 9.67 26.09
N ILE A 125 5.20 10.03 25.83
CA ILE A 125 4.76 11.43 25.78
C ILE A 125 4.83 12.05 27.19
N GLY A 126 4.39 11.32 28.21
CA GLY A 126 4.34 11.76 29.62
C GLY A 126 5.70 12.08 30.24
N ARG A 127 6.79 11.53 29.70
CA ARG A 127 8.17 11.87 30.11
C ARG A 127 8.62 13.26 29.64
N VAL A 128 8.00 13.80 28.59
CA VAL A 128 8.40 15.07 27.96
C VAL A 128 7.38 16.18 28.21
N THR A 129 6.09 15.84 28.16
CA THR A 129 4.98 16.78 28.33
C THR A 129 3.86 16.12 29.13
N ARG A 130 2.71 16.80 29.26
CA ARG A 130 1.53 16.22 29.92
C ARG A 130 1.13 14.92 29.22
N ARG A 131 1.04 13.84 30.01
CA ARG A 131 0.54 12.54 29.57
C ARG A 131 -0.85 12.68 28.91
N PRO A 132 -1.08 12.08 27.73
CA PRO A 132 -2.40 12.05 27.13
C PRO A 132 -3.38 11.21 27.96
N ASP A 133 -4.58 11.75 28.16
CA ASP A 133 -5.67 11.07 28.87
C ASP A 133 -6.56 10.28 27.89
N GLY A 134 -7.15 9.18 28.35
CA GLY A 134 -8.20 8.45 27.62
C GLY A 134 -7.74 7.52 26.48
N LEU A 135 -6.44 7.42 26.19
CA LEU A 135 -5.93 6.53 25.15
C LEU A 135 -6.21 5.04 25.44
N GLN A 136 -6.23 4.63 26.71
CA GLN A 136 -6.50 3.24 27.11
C GLN A 136 -7.85 2.72 26.63
N GLY A 137 -8.84 3.60 26.42
CA GLY A 137 -10.14 3.24 25.85
C GLY A 137 -10.09 2.80 24.38
N LEU A 138 -8.95 2.93 23.70
CA LEU A 138 -8.74 2.57 22.29
C LEU A 138 -8.12 1.17 22.11
N SER A 139 -7.89 0.46 23.22
CA SER A 139 -7.26 -0.87 23.21
C SER A 139 -8.17 -1.95 22.64
N THR A 140 -9.48 -1.86 22.90
CA THR A 140 -10.45 -2.89 22.52
C THR A 140 -10.71 -2.96 21.02
N CYS A 141 -10.72 -4.16 20.47
CA CYS A 141 -11.04 -4.43 19.07
C CYS A 141 -12.34 -5.23 18.93
N ARG A 142 -12.92 -5.24 17.73
CA ARG A 142 -14.14 -5.99 17.40
C ARG A 142 -14.01 -6.75 16.09
N MET A 143 -14.82 -7.79 15.94
CA MET A 143 -15.01 -8.44 14.65
C MET A 143 -15.84 -7.52 13.74
N LYS A 144 -15.39 -7.34 12.50
CA LYS A 144 -16.16 -6.68 11.45
C LYS A 144 -16.52 -7.70 10.38
N GLN A 145 -17.80 -8.06 10.28
CA GLN A 145 -18.25 -9.04 9.29
C GLN A 145 -18.15 -8.46 7.88
N THR A 146 -17.67 -9.30 6.96
CA THR A 146 -17.70 -9.07 5.53
C THR A 146 -19.08 -9.49 5.01
N PRO A 147 -19.85 -8.61 4.34
CA PRO A 147 -21.18 -8.96 3.84
C PRO A 147 -21.17 -10.22 2.95
N PRO A 148 -22.20 -11.09 3.02
CA PRO A 148 -22.24 -12.35 2.28
C PRO A 148 -22.06 -12.22 0.76
N GLU A 149 -22.51 -11.12 0.19
CA GLU A 149 -22.37 -10.75 -1.23
C GLU A 149 -20.90 -10.60 -1.66
N GLU A 150 -20.00 -10.33 -0.71
CA GLU A 150 -18.56 -10.16 -0.91
C GLU A 150 -17.76 -11.46 -0.67
N LEU A 151 -18.40 -12.53 -0.18
CA LEU A 151 -17.76 -13.84 0.06
C LEU A 151 -17.80 -14.77 -1.14
N ALA A 152 -18.45 -14.35 -2.24
CA ALA A 152 -18.50 -15.09 -3.49
C ALA A 152 -17.14 -15.08 -4.20
N VAL A 153 -16.23 -15.92 -3.73
CA VAL A 153 -15.04 -16.35 -4.49
C VAL A 153 -15.56 -17.21 -5.63
N ALA A 154 -15.62 -16.65 -6.83
CA ALA A 154 -15.97 -17.47 -7.96
C ALA A 154 -14.75 -18.23 -8.47
N ASP A 155 -14.91 -19.54 -8.52
CA ASP A 155 -14.20 -20.39 -9.46
C ASP A 155 -14.47 -19.87 -10.87
N GLY A 156 -13.40 -19.65 -11.63
CA GLY A 156 -13.48 -19.15 -12.98
C GLY A 156 -13.91 -20.26 -13.94
N THR A 157 -15.21 -20.39 -14.19
CA THR A 157 -15.75 -21.07 -15.39
C THR A 157 -17.12 -20.50 -15.73
N ASP A 158 -17.19 -19.35 -16.39
CA ASP A 158 -18.40 -18.92 -17.11
C ASP A 158 -18.00 -18.50 -18.54
N GLY A 159 -17.64 -19.51 -19.34
CA GLY A 159 -17.63 -19.42 -20.80
C GLY A 159 -19.01 -19.85 -21.31
N ALA A 160 -19.63 -19.00 -22.12
CA ALA A 160 -20.93 -19.22 -22.73
C ALA A 160 -21.03 -20.60 -23.40
N ALA A 161 -22.08 -21.36 -23.07
CA ALA A 161 -22.39 -22.62 -23.70
C ALA A 161 -22.89 -22.41 -25.14
N ALA A 162 -22.25 -23.09 -26.09
CA ALA A 162 -22.84 -23.49 -27.37
C ALA A 162 -22.83 -25.03 -27.40
N PRO A 163 -23.87 -25.70 -27.95
CA PRO A 163 -23.97 -27.14 -27.90
C PRO A 163 -23.12 -27.77 -29.02
N GLY A 164 -22.25 -28.70 -28.66
CA GLY A 164 -21.48 -29.51 -29.61
C GLY A 164 -21.10 -30.83 -28.96
N ASP A 165 -21.73 -31.91 -29.43
CA ASP A 165 -21.41 -33.29 -29.08
C ASP A 165 -19.99 -33.65 -29.55
N GLY A 166 -19.20 -34.31 -28.69
CA GLY A 166 -17.89 -34.82 -29.09
C GLY A 166 -17.02 -35.28 -27.92
N GLN A 167 -16.85 -36.59 -27.83
CA GLN A 167 -15.97 -37.30 -26.90
C GLN A 167 -14.51 -36.79 -26.93
N ALA A 168 -13.90 -36.57 -25.77
CA ALA A 168 -12.45 -36.73 -25.58
C ALA A 168 -12.11 -36.94 -24.11
N GLN A 169 -11.68 -38.17 -23.82
CA GLN A 169 -11.05 -38.60 -22.57
C GLN A 169 -9.64 -37.98 -22.44
N ASN A 170 -9.17 -37.89 -21.20
CA ASN A 170 -7.76 -37.73 -20.79
C ASN A 170 -7.02 -36.42 -21.12
N LEU A 171 -7.22 -35.39 -20.27
CA LEU A 171 -6.15 -34.45 -19.87
C LEU A 171 -6.40 -33.96 -18.42
N ALA A 172 -6.55 -34.90 -17.46
CA ALA A 172 -6.67 -34.60 -16.04
C ALA A 172 -5.39 -35.01 -15.29
N ALA A 173 -4.27 -34.32 -15.53
CA ALA A 173 -3.09 -34.39 -14.68
C ALA A 173 -2.12 -33.26 -15.04
N ARG A 174 -2.30 -32.08 -14.42
CA ARG A 174 -1.26 -31.08 -14.05
C ARG A 174 -1.92 -29.71 -13.88
N SER A 175 -2.63 -29.56 -12.79
CA SER A 175 -2.90 -28.24 -12.21
C SER A 175 -2.85 -28.45 -10.70
N GLY A 176 -1.65 -28.29 -10.13
CA GLY A 176 -1.51 -28.15 -8.69
C GLY A 176 -2.23 -26.87 -8.30
N GLY A 177 -3.49 -27.01 -7.89
CA GLY A 177 -4.32 -25.91 -7.41
C GLY A 177 -3.67 -25.32 -6.17
N ALA A 178 -3.19 -24.09 -6.28
CA ALA A 178 -2.88 -23.29 -5.10
C ALA A 178 -4.16 -23.13 -4.27
N PRO A 179 -4.10 -23.27 -2.93
CA PRO A 179 -5.27 -23.06 -2.09
C PRO A 179 -5.82 -21.66 -2.33
N ALA A 180 -7.14 -21.53 -2.46
CA ALA A 180 -7.82 -20.24 -2.54
C ALA A 180 -7.35 -19.36 -1.37
N ARG A 181 -6.59 -18.30 -1.69
CA ARG A 181 -5.90 -17.46 -0.71
C ARG A 181 -6.90 -16.50 -0.06
N SER A 182 -7.04 -16.61 1.25
CA SER A 182 -7.74 -15.66 2.12
C SER A 182 -7.14 -14.25 1.95
N GLY A 183 -7.95 -13.24 1.64
CA GLY A 183 -7.46 -11.84 1.61
C GLY A 183 -8.12 -10.87 0.64
N GLY A 184 -9.20 -11.21 -0.06
CA GLY A 184 -9.82 -10.32 -1.06
C GLY A 184 -8.92 -10.05 -2.29
N PRO A 185 -9.35 -9.19 -3.23
CA PRO A 185 -10.67 -8.55 -3.31
C PRO A 185 -11.77 -9.52 -3.77
N ALA A 186 -13.00 -9.22 -3.39
CA ALA A 186 -14.21 -9.94 -3.77
C ALA A 186 -14.66 -9.59 -5.19
N ARG A 187 -15.55 -10.41 -5.79
CA ARG A 187 -16.21 -10.04 -7.06
C ARG A 187 -16.98 -8.72 -6.96
N SER A 188 -17.65 -8.49 -5.84
CA SER A 188 -18.42 -7.28 -5.55
C SER A 188 -17.55 -6.03 -5.40
N ASP A 189 -16.22 -6.17 -5.27
CA ASP A 189 -15.30 -5.04 -5.25
C ASP A 189 -15.02 -4.49 -6.66
N PHE A 190 -15.55 -5.13 -7.72
CA PHE A 190 -15.40 -4.70 -9.09
C PHE A 190 -16.73 -4.21 -9.68
N VAL A 191 -16.66 -3.18 -10.53
CA VAL A 191 -17.81 -2.66 -11.27
C VAL A 191 -17.43 -2.29 -12.69
N ALA A 192 -18.29 -2.59 -13.66
CA ALA A 192 -18.09 -2.13 -15.04
C ALA A 192 -18.26 -0.61 -15.11
N ILE A 193 -17.19 0.10 -15.51
CA ILE A 193 -17.17 1.57 -15.51
C ILE A 193 -18.27 2.18 -16.40
N THR A 194 -18.68 1.45 -17.44
CA THR A 194 -19.75 1.84 -18.38
C THR A 194 -21.13 1.88 -17.73
N THR A 195 -21.33 1.21 -16.60
CA THR A 195 -22.59 1.20 -15.83
C THR A 195 -22.67 2.34 -14.81
N VAL A 196 -21.56 3.04 -14.60
CA VAL A 196 -21.41 4.09 -13.59
C VAL A 196 -21.77 5.43 -14.23
N LYS A 197 -22.53 6.26 -13.51
CA LYS A 197 -22.87 7.61 -13.96
C LYS A 197 -21.69 8.56 -13.71
N PRO A 198 -21.43 9.53 -14.60
CA PRO A 198 -20.44 10.57 -14.35
C PRO A 198 -20.69 11.32 -13.04
N ASP A 199 -19.63 11.57 -12.29
CA ASP A 199 -19.65 12.23 -10.97
C ASP A 199 -18.62 13.37 -10.85
N ALA A 200 -17.82 13.60 -11.90
CA ALA A 200 -16.82 14.66 -11.91
C ALA A 200 -17.46 16.05 -11.83
N ARG A 201 -17.13 16.77 -10.76
CA ARG A 201 -17.39 18.20 -10.62
C ARG A 201 -16.06 18.91 -10.41
N ARG A 202 -15.75 19.85 -11.31
CA ARG A 202 -14.63 20.79 -11.11
C ARG A 202 -15.21 22.18 -10.89
N PRO A 203 -14.82 22.89 -9.83
CA PRO A 203 -15.25 24.27 -9.64
C PRO A 203 -14.78 25.13 -10.82
N ALA A 204 -15.65 26.02 -11.28
CA ALA A 204 -15.29 26.99 -12.30
C ALA A 204 -14.23 27.97 -11.72
N PRO A 205 -13.15 28.27 -12.46
CA PRO A 205 -12.19 29.27 -12.02
C PRO A 205 -12.86 30.63 -11.80
N GLY A 206 -12.64 31.24 -10.63
CA GLY A 206 -13.04 32.62 -10.37
C GLY A 206 -12.15 33.63 -11.10
N ARG A 207 -12.53 34.91 -11.04
CA ARG A 207 -11.79 36.02 -11.69
C ARG A 207 -10.31 36.10 -11.28
N ASN A 208 -10.00 35.71 -10.04
CA ASN A 208 -8.65 35.78 -9.48
C ASN A 208 -8.00 34.38 -9.37
N ALA A 209 -8.52 33.38 -10.08
CA ALA A 209 -8.00 32.02 -10.03
C ALA A 209 -6.55 31.96 -10.53
N SER A 210 -5.74 31.10 -9.91
CA SER A 210 -4.49 30.64 -10.52
C SER A 210 -4.81 29.46 -11.43
N THR A 211 -4.81 29.72 -12.75
CA THR A 211 -5.23 28.73 -13.76
C THR A 211 -4.07 27.92 -14.35
N GLY A 212 -2.84 28.24 -13.96
CA GLY A 212 -1.66 27.57 -14.48
C GLY A 212 -1.41 26.20 -13.85
N SER A 213 -0.43 25.49 -14.38
CA SER A 213 0.06 24.22 -13.83
C SER A 213 1.57 24.08 -14.00
N PHE A 214 2.18 23.30 -13.13
CA PHE A 214 3.57 22.87 -13.22
C PHE A 214 3.63 21.35 -13.20
N SER A 215 4.12 20.72 -14.26
CA SER A 215 4.24 19.25 -14.34
C SER A 215 5.65 18.80 -13.98
N VAL A 216 5.80 17.60 -13.44
CA VAL A 216 7.09 16.97 -13.19
C VAL A 216 7.13 15.60 -13.87
N SER A 217 8.24 15.27 -14.54
CA SER A 217 8.46 13.98 -15.20
C SER A 217 9.51 13.16 -14.46
N CYS A 218 9.07 12.15 -13.70
CA CYS A 218 9.95 11.29 -12.88
C CYS A 218 10.00 9.83 -13.34
N GLY A 219 9.44 9.51 -14.50
CA GLY A 219 9.35 8.14 -15.00
C GLY A 219 8.23 7.33 -14.34
N ARG A 220 8.37 6.00 -14.38
CA ARG A 220 7.37 5.01 -13.93
C ARG A 220 8.04 3.93 -13.08
N ASN A 221 9.03 4.35 -12.31
CA ASN A 221 9.89 3.51 -11.49
C ASN A 221 10.73 2.50 -12.31
N GLU A 222 11.37 2.98 -13.39
CA GLU A 222 12.27 2.16 -14.20
C GLU A 222 13.49 1.63 -13.41
N ASN A 223 13.86 2.29 -12.31
CA ASN A 223 14.94 1.89 -11.40
C ASN A 223 14.52 0.81 -10.39
N GLY A 224 13.23 0.49 -10.27
CA GLY A 224 12.75 -0.60 -9.42
C GLY A 224 12.84 -0.31 -7.92
N HIS A 225 12.62 0.94 -7.52
CA HIS A 225 12.55 1.34 -6.12
C HIS A 225 11.20 0.92 -5.52
N PHE A 226 11.22 -0.20 -4.80
CA PHE A 226 10.09 -0.74 -4.05
C PHE A 226 10.55 -1.02 -2.62
N ASN A 227 9.77 -0.61 -1.64
CA ASN A 227 9.93 -1.03 -0.25
C ASN A 227 8.58 -0.96 0.46
N PRO A 228 8.43 -1.66 1.60
CA PRO A 228 7.20 -1.63 2.37
C PRO A 228 7.23 -0.67 3.55
N ASP A 229 8.07 0.36 3.44
CA ASP A 229 8.28 1.31 4.50
C ASP A 229 7.28 2.45 4.40
N ASN A 230 7.02 3.12 5.53
CA ASN A 230 6.18 4.31 5.58
C ASN A 230 6.91 5.41 6.34
N VAL A 231 7.77 6.16 5.64
CA VAL A 231 8.61 7.20 6.24
C VAL A 231 7.82 8.40 6.79
N ILE A 232 6.55 8.57 6.40
CA ILE A 232 5.70 9.63 6.95
C ILE A 232 5.06 9.15 8.27
N VAL A 233 4.40 8.00 8.28
CA VAL A 233 3.59 7.52 9.42
C VAL A 233 4.40 6.71 10.44
N ALA A 234 5.45 6.03 9.99
CA ALA A 234 6.29 5.16 10.81
C ALA A 234 7.79 5.35 10.50
N PRO A 235 8.32 6.57 10.61
CA PRO A 235 9.74 6.83 10.38
C PRO A 235 10.61 5.99 11.31
N GLY A 236 11.67 5.41 10.76
CA GLY A 236 12.61 4.51 11.44
C GLY A 236 12.12 3.06 11.56
N VAL A 237 10.89 2.75 11.13
CA VAL A 237 10.33 1.40 11.21
C VAL A 237 10.24 0.76 9.83
N GLY A 238 11.06 -0.27 9.61
CA GLY A 238 10.98 -1.10 8.41
C GLY A 238 9.65 -1.87 8.34
N ASN A 239 9.11 -2.06 7.13
CA ASN A 239 7.80 -2.68 6.91
C ASN A 239 6.63 -1.98 7.60
N GLY A 240 6.77 -0.69 7.98
CA GLY A 240 5.71 0.06 8.66
C GLY A 240 4.41 0.19 7.86
N ALA A 241 4.42 -0.07 6.55
CA ALA A 241 3.21 -0.08 5.72
C ALA A 241 2.52 -1.44 5.66
N HIS A 242 3.23 -2.56 5.90
CA HIS A 242 2.76 -3.94 5.64
C HIS A 242 2.31 -4.20 4.18
N HIS A 243 2.59 -3.29 3.26
CA HIS A 243 2.36 -3.43 1.83
C HIS A 243 3.48 -2.76 1.05
N MET A 244 3.68 -3.17 -0.20
CA MET A 244 4.75 -2.61 -1.03
C MET A 244 4.32 -1.26 -1.64
N HIS A 245 5.20 -0.26 -1.52
CA HIS A 245 5.07 1.02 -2.22
C HIS A 245 5.91 1.04 -3.50
N ASP A 246 5.42 1.78 -4.49
CA ASP A 246 6.05 2.09 -5.78
C ASP A 246 6.49 3.56 -5.76
N TYR A 247 7.78 3.82 -6.00
CA TYR A 247 8.37 5.16 -5.83
C TYR A 247 8.86 5.75 -7.15
N VAL A 248 8.65 7.05 -7.32
CA VAL A 248 9.37 7.89 -8.30
C VAL A 248 9.88 9.17 -7.66
N GLY A 249 10.86 9.81 -8.30
CA GLY A 249 11.54 10.99 -7.79
C GLY A 249 12.73 10.59 -6.94
N ASN A 250 12.71 10.93 -5.66
CA ASN A 250 13.82 10.64 -4.74
C ASN A 250 14.23 9.15 -4.75
N VAL A 251 15.51 8.88 -4.94
CA VAL A 251 16.03 7.51 -5.09
C VAL A 251 16.44 6.85 -3.78
N SER A 252 16.36 7.55 -2.64
CA SER A 252 16.80 7.02 -1.34
C SER A 252 15.68 6.81 -0.33
N THR A 253 14.43 7.11 -0.67
CA THR A 253 13.28 7.06 0.25
C THR A 253 13.06 5.67 0.84
N ASP A 254 13.25 5.52 2.13
CA ASP A 254 13.02 4.30 2.89
C ASP A 254 12.63 4.64 4.33
N ALA A 255 12.41 3.64 5.18
CA ALA A 255 12.06 3.84 6.60
C ALA A 255 13.04 4.77 7.33
N PHE A 256 14.33 4.77 6.97
CA PHE A 256 15.38 5.48 7.70
C PHE A 256 15.73 6.84 7.09
N SER A 257 14.98 7.24 6.07
CA SER A 257 15.19 8.52 5.41
C SER A 257 14.88 9.70 6.32
N SER A 258 15.80 10.67 6.32
CA SER A 258 15.68 11.94 7.03
C SER A 258 15.56 13.08 6.03
N ASN A 259 15.17 14.28 6.49
CA ASN A 259 15.20 15.48 5.65
C ASN A 259 16.57 15.68 4.98
N ASN A 260 17.66 15.39 5.71
CA ASN A 260 19.01 15.53 5.20
C ASN A 260 19.35 14.48 4.12
N SER A 261 19.00 13.21 4.33
CA SER A 261 19.27 12.17 3.33
C SER A 261 18.43 12.40 2.07
N LEU A 262 17.15 12.74 2.22
CA LEU A 262 16.28 13.07 1.08
C LEU A 262 16.80 14.28 0.29
N ALA A 263 17.26 15.33 0.97
CA ALA A 263 17.82 16.52 0.32
C ALA A 263 19.19 16.28 -0.35
N ALA A 264 19.94 15.27 0.08
CA ALA A 264 21.23 14.91 -0.49
C ALA A 264 21.12 13.86 -1.61
N ALA A 265 19.97 13.19 -1.72
CA ALA A 265 19.76 12.09 -2.65
C ALA A 265 19.64 12.55 -4.12
N GLY A 266 19.91 11.61 -5.04
CA GLY A 266 19.56 11.77 -6.44
C GLY A 266 18.04 11.69 -6.67
N THR A 267 17.62 11.93 -7.91
CA THR A 267 16.22 11.84 -8.32
C THR A 267 16.08 11.23 -9.72
N THR A 268 14.95 10.56 -9.97
CA THR A 268 14.52 10.16 -11.32
C THR A 268 13.83 11.29 -12.09
N CYS A 269 13.52 12.43 -11.45
CA CYS A 269 12.86 13.56 -12.09
C CYS A 269 13.81 14.36 -13.01
N THR A 270 13.36 14.63 -14.24
CA THR A 270 14.19 15.27 -15.28
C THR A 270 14.54 16.72 -15.00
N ASN A 271 13.78 17.40 -14.13
CA ASN A 271 14.00 18.79 -13.73
C ASN A 271 14.77 18.93 -12.40
N GLY A 272 15.29 17.82 -11.86
CA GLY A 272 16.05 17.81 -10.60
C GLY A 272 15.19 17.91 -9.34
N ASP A 273 13.87 17.75 -9.43
CA ASP A 273 13.00 17.65 -8.26
C ASP A 273 13.36 16.42 -7.40
N GLN A 274 13.80 16.65 -6.17
CA GLN A 274 14.17 15.59 -5.22
C GLN A 274 12.98 15.07 -4.40
N SER A 275 11.75 15.51 -4.68
CA SER A 275 10.56 15.11 -3.94
C SER A 275 10.31 13.60 -4.01
N THR A 276 9.65 13.07 -2.99
CA THR A 276 9.24 11.66 -2.95
C THR A 276 7.79 11.58 -3.43
N TYR A 277 7.51 10.73 -4.41
CA TYR A 277 6.15 10.45 -4.87
C TYR A 277 5.94 8.94 -4.82
N TYR A 278 5.00 8.48 -4.00
CA TYR A 278 4.78 7.05 -3.86
C TYR A 278 3.33 6.68 -3.54
N TRP A 279 2.99 5.45 -3.85
CA TRP A 279 1.66 4.86 -3.74
C TRP A 279 1.79 3.35 -3.56
N PRO A 280 0.80 2.64 -2.99
CA PRO A 280 0.85 1.19 -2.90
C PRO A 280 0.81 0.57 -4.30
N VAL A 281 1.56 -0.51 -4.50
CA VAL A 281 1.62 -1.19 -5.80
C VAL A 281 0.24 -1.74 -6.20
N LEU A 282 0.03 -1.89 -7.51
CA LEU A 282 -1.09 -2.66 -8.04
C LEU A 282 -0.59 -4.05 -8.42
N ARG A 283 -1.23 -5.11 -7.94
CA ARG A 283 -0.86 -6.49 -8.28
C ARG A 283 -1.92 -7.18 -9.11
N LEU A 284 -1.47 -7.99 -10.07
CA LEU A 284 -2.30 -9.07 -10.60
C LEU A 284 -2.45 -10.14 -9.53
N ARG A 285 -3.68 -10.61 -9.31
CA ARG A 285 -3.99 -11.72 -8.41
C ARG A 285 -3.93 -13.04 -9.17
N ASP A 286 -2.81 -13.27 -9.84
CA ASP A 286 -2.57 -14.40 -10.75
C ASP A 286 -1.95 -15.63 -10.05
N GLY A 287 -1.75 -15.54 -8.74
CA GLY A 287 -1.21 -16.62 -7.91
C GLY A 287 0.30 -16.81 -8.00
N ARG A 288 0.99 -16.06 -8.86
CA ARG A 288 2.45 -16.15 -9.00
C ARG A 288 3.17 -15.75 -7.71
N GLN A 289 4.29 -16.42 -7.46
CA GLN A 289 5.21 -16.05 -6.40
C GLN A 289 6.33 -15.21 -7.02
N GLU A 290 6.23 -13.89 -6.84
CA GLU A 290 7.29 -12.96 -7.21
C GLU A 290 8.43 -12.98 -6.18
N ARG A 291 9.45 -12.14 -6.42
CA ARG A 291 10.63 -12.02 -5.55
C ARG A 291 10.31 -11.70 -4.10
N ASP A 292 9.20 -11.02 -3.83
CA ASP A 292 8.75 -10.60 -2.51
C ASP A 292 7.74 -11.56 -1.86
N ALA A 293 7.42 -12.70 -2.48
CA ALA A 293 6.45 -13.67 -1.95
C ALA A 293 6.84 -14.25 -0.57
N GLY A 294 8.11 -14.15 -0.16
CA GLY A 294 8.59 -14.51 1.18
C GLY A 294 9.09 -13.33 2.00
N ALA A 295 8.88 -12.09 1.55
CA ALA A 295 9.41 -10.88 2.16
C ALA A 295 8.30 -10.06 2.87
N PRO A 296 8.67 -9.20 3.84
CA PRO A 296 7.77 -8.17 4.36
C PRO A 296 7.23 -7.28 3.23
N GLY A 297 5.98 -6.84 3.36
CA GLY A 297 5.24 -6.06 2.38
C GLY A 297 4.71 -6.85 1.19
N GLY A 298 5.33 -7.99 0.91
CA GLY A 298 4.87 -8.98 -0.06
C GLY A 298 4.12 -10.11 0.64
N GLY A 299 4.52 -11.35 0.38
CA GLY A 299 3.73 -12.51 0.78
C GLY A 299 3.66 -12.78 2.28
N LYS A 300 4.59 -12.25 3.10
CA LYS A 300 4.46 -12.32 4.57
C LYS A 300 3.26 -11.54 5.10
N ASP A 301 2.88 -10.47 4.40
CA ASP A 301 1.72 -9.63 4.71
C ASP A 301 0.53 -9.94 3.77
N GLY A 302 0.53 -11.10 3.10
CA GLY A 302 -0.58 -11.54 2.26
C GLY A 302 -0.66 -10.88 0.86
N ASN A 303 0.28 -9.99 0.53
CA ASN A 303 0.40 -9.36 -0.78
C ASN A 303 1.12 -10.31 -1.75
N ILE A 304 0.35 -11.03 -2.59
CA ILE A 304 0.88 -12.06 -3.49
C ILE A 304 0.39 -11.84 -4.91
N GLY A 305 1.27 -12.14 -5.88
CA GLY A 305 1.02 -12.00 -7.31
C GLY A 305 1.98 -11.00 -7.95
N THR A 306 1.83 -10.80 -9.25
CA THR A 306 2.72 -9.95 -10.04
C THR A 306 2.48 -8.46 -9.80
N ILE A 307 3.49 -7.74 -9.31
CA ILE A 307 3.51 -6.27 -9.28
C ILE A 307 3.45 -5.72 -10.70
N LEU A 308 2.49 -4.85 -10.95
CA LEU A 308 2.35 -4.16 -12.22
C LEU A 308 3.14 -2.87 -12.22
N ARG A 309 4.02 -2.71 -13.21
CA ARG A 309 4.63 -1.41 -13.50
C ARG A 309 3.61 -0.51 -14.23
N PRO A 310 3.45 0.77 -13.85
CA PRO A 310 2.59 1.70 -14.57
C PRO A 310 2.93 1.78 -16.07
N LYS A 311 1.92 1.92 -16.91
CA LYS A 311 2.07 2.30 -18.33
C LYS A 311 2.38 3.79 -18.46
N GLN A 312 1.80 4.62 -17.61
CA GLN A 312 2.01 6.06 -17.58
C GLN A 312 1.87 6.58 -16.15
N VAL A 313 2.73 7.52 -15.78
CA VAL A 313 2.63 8.34 -14.57
C VAL A 313 2.62 9.80 -15.00
N THR A 314 1.77 10.61 -14.41
CA THR A 314 1.76 12.07 -14.59
C THR A 314 1.66 12.72 -13.23
N ILE A 315 2.55 13.67 -12.97
CA ILE A 315 2.64 14.41 -11.71
C ILE A 315 2.45 15.88 -12.05
N ASP A 316 1.33 16.45 -11.60
CA ASP A 316 0.97 17.82 -11.88
C ASP A 316 0.71 18.59 -10.58
N PHE A 317 1.20 19.81 -10.51
CA PHE A 317 0.84 20.80 -9.52
C PHE A 317 -0.11 21.81 -10.18
N LYS A 318 -1.37 21.86 -9.72
CA LYS A 318 -2.43 22.72 -10.27
C LYS A 318 -2.64 23.95 -9.39
N GLY A 319 -3.10 25.06 -9.98
CA GLY A 319 -3.51 26.23 -9.19
C GLY A 319 -4.85 26.06 -8.49
N SER A 320 -5.30 27.14 -7.85
CA SER A 320 -6.55 27.24 -7.11
C SER A 320 -7.59 28.07 -7.89
N PRO A 321 -8.86 27.61 -7.95
CA PRO A 321 -9.95 28.38 -8.56
C PRO A 321 -10.34 29.61 -7.75
N ALA A 322 -9.91 29.72 -6.48
CA ALA A 322 -10.30 30.77 -5.55
C ALA A 322 -9.27 31.91 -5.43
N GLY A 323 -8.03 31.72 -5.92
CA GLY A 323 -6.97 32.70 -5.72
C GLY A 323 -5.58 32.20 -6.14
N PRO A 324 -4.53 33.00 -5.89
CA PRO A 324 -3.15 32.56 -6.04
C PRO A 324 -2.79 31.50 -4.98
N VAL A 325 -1.86 30.63 -5.33
CA VAL A 325 -1.25 29.65 -4.42
C VAL A 325 0.06 30.18 -3.84
N THR A 326 0.42 29.74 -2.64
CA THR A 326 1.72 29.99 -2.01
C THR A 326 2.67 28.80 -2.18
N ALA A 327 3.98 29.04 -2.09
CA ALA A 327 4.98 27.97 -2.10
C ALA A 327 4.71 26.93 -1.01
N MET A 328 4.82 25.64 -1.37
CA MET A 328 4.91 24.58 -0.38
C MET A 328 6.25 24.70 0.35
N PRO A 329 6.29 24.65 1.69
CA PRO A 329 7.56 24.58 2.39
C PRO A 329 8.27 23.27 2.04
N ARG A 330 9.60 23.30 1.97
CA ARG A 330 10.40 22.08 1.81
C ARG A 330 10.14 21.17 3.02
N PHE A 331 10.07 19.88 2.73
CA PHE A 331 9.70 18.77 3.63
C PHE A 331 8.24 18.75 4.09
N LEU A 332 7.33 19.46 3.40
CA LEU A 332 5.90 19.26 3.57
C LEU A 332 5.54 17.80 3.25
N ARG A 333 4.88 17.11 4.19
CA ARG A 333 4.47 15.70 4.08
C ARG A 333 2.96 15.64 3.91
N ILE A 334 2.47 14.99 2.86
CA ILE A 334 1.02 14.88 2.64
C ILE A 334 0.67 13.43 2.32
N ILE A 335 -0.36 12.94 3.00
CA ILE A 335 -1.01 11.67 2.71
C ILE A 335 -2.42 11.95 2.20
N THR A 336 -2.75 11.45 1.01
CA THR A 336 -4.11 11.45 0.48
C THR A 336 -4.66 10.03 0.49
N GLY A 337 -5.89 9.85 0.96
CA GLY A 337 -6.44 8.52 1.21
C GLY A 337 -6.01 7.92 2.54
N ASP A 338 -6.36 6.66 2.74
CA ASP A 338 -6.18 5.96 4.00
C ASP A 338 -6.04 4.45 3.78
N ALA A 339 -4.86 3.92 4.09
CA ALA A 339 -4.55 2.49 4.00
C ALA A 339 -5.43 1.60 4.89
N LYS A 340 -6.09 2.18 5.90
CA LYS A 340 -6.95 1.47 6.87
C LYS A 340 -8.44 1.80 6.72
N ALA A 341 -8.84 2.43 5.62
CA ALA A 341 -10.20 2.93 5.42
C ALA A 341 -11.28 1.84 5.50
N PHE A 342 -10.96 0.58 5.18
CA PHE A 342 -11.94 -0.49 5.25
C PHE A 342 -12.33 -0.80 6.69
N THR A 343 -11.40 -0.79 7.65
CA THR A 343 -11.72 -1.00 9.08
C THR A 343 -12.10 0.30 9.77
N ASN A 344 -11.29 1.35 9.62
CA ASN A 344 -11.40 2.62 10.34
C ASN A 344 -12.59 3.48 9.87
N GLY A 345 -13.15 3.18 8.70
CA GLY A 345 -14.18 3.97 8.05
C GLY A 345 -13.62 4.98 7.06
N THR A 346 -14.51 5.65 6.33
CA THR A 346 -14.13 6.37 5.11
C THR A 346 -13.84 7.86 5.31
N ALA A 347 -13.68 8.32 6.55
CA ALA A 347 -13.49 9.74 6.85
C ALA A 347 -12.22 10.32 6.19
N ASN A 348 -11.15 9.52 6.13
CA ASN A 348 -9.88 9.88 5.49
C ASN A 348 -9.70 9.22 4.11
N ALA A 349 -10.67 8.42 3.65
CA ALA A 349 -10.59 7.75 2.36
C ALA A 349 -10.67 8.75 1.21
N ASN A 350 -9.83 8.55 0.20
CA ASN A 350 -9.83 9.36 -1.01
C ASN A 350 -9.37 8.55 -2.24
N ALA A 351 -9.64 7.25 -2.22
CA ALA A 351 -9.43 6.40 -3.38
C ALA A 351 -10.18 6.96 -4.60
N SER A 352 -9.56 6.85 -5.77
CA SER A 352 -10.15 7.38 -7.00
C SER A 352 -9.74 6.51 -8.17
N TRP A 353 -10.63 5.60 -8.54
CA TRP A 353 -10.42 4.65 -9.61
C TRP A 353 -11.28 4.95 -10.82
N SER A 354 -10.71 4.77 -12.01
CA SER A 354 -11.41 4.99 -13.27
C SER A 354 -10.79 4.17 -14.41
N CYS A 355 -11.23 4.43 -15.62
CA CYS A 355 -10.66 3.90 -16.85
C CYS A 355 -10.29 5.06 -17.79
N THR A 356 -9.27 4.90 -18.61
CA THR A 356 -8.92 5.91 -19.62
C THR A 356 -10.12 6.18 -20.54
N GLY A 357 -10.45 7.46 -20.75
CA GLY A 357 -11.66 7.87 -21.49
C GLY A 357 -12.96 7.87 -20.67
N PHE A 358 -12.92 7.46 -19.39
CA PHE A 358 -14.05 7.46 -18.46
C PHE A 358 -13.73 8.21 -17.14
N GLU A 359 -12.69 9.04 -17.13
CA GLU A 359 -12.20 9.77 -15.93
C GLU A 359 -13.18 10.85 -15.41
N ASP A 360 -14.31 11.06 -16.09
CA ASP A 360 -15.48 11.76 -15.58
C ASP A 360 -16.28 10.94 -14.54
N ARG A 361 -15.88 9.69 -14.30
CA ARG A 361 -16.39 8.75 -13.30
C ARG A 361 -15.25 8.34 -12.35
N GLN A 362 -15.37 8.63 -11.05
CA GLN A 362 -14.33 8.42 -10.06
C GLN A 362 -14.81 7.52 -8.93
N LEU A 363 -14.60 6.21 -9.08
CA LEU A 363 -15.00 5.21 -8.10
C LEU A 363 -14.22 5.38 -6.80
N LYS A 364 -14.93 5.45 -5.68
CA LYS A 364 -14.36 5.68 -4.34
C LYS A 364 -14.13 4.41 -3.54
N ASP A 365 -14.79 3.32 -3.91
CA ASP A 365 -14.83 2.07 -3.14
C ASP A 365 -14.95 0.82 -4.03
N LYS A 366 -14.70 0.96 -5.35
CA LYS A 366 -14.74 -0.14 -6.32
C LYS A 366 -13.56 -0.06 -7.29
N TYR A 367 -13.03 -1.22 -7.66
CA TYR A 367 -12.15 -1.38 -8.81
C TYR A 367 -12.96 -1.33 -10.12
N PRO A 368 -12.47 -0.63 -11.14
CA PRO A 368 -13.15 -0.55 -12.42
C PRO A 368 -12.82 -1.75 -13.30
N ILE A 369 -13.83 -2.31 -13.95
CA ILE A 369 -13.68 -3.18 -15.11
C ILE A 369 -13.71 -2.29 -16.35
N CYS A 370 -12.56 -2.12 -16.99
CA CYS A 370 -12.40 -1.25 -18.14
C CYS A 370 -12.77 -1.95 -19.46
N PRO A 371 -13.46 -1.25 -20.38
CA PRO A 371 -13.76 -1.80 -21.70
C PRO A 371 -12.48 -2.03 -22.50
N LYS A 372 -12.55 -2.89 -23.53
CA LYS A 372 -11.43 -3.16 -24.42
C LYS A 372 -10.88 -1.85 -25.02
N GLY A 373 -9.55 -1.69 -24.98
CA GLY A 373 -8.87 -0.47 -25.44
C GLY A 373 -8.75 0.64 -24.39
N SER A 374 -9.31 0.43 -23.19
CA SER A 374 -9.15 1.31 -22.04
C SER A 374 -8.29 0.64 -20.96
N ASP A 375 -7.53 1.45 -20.23
CA ASP A 375 -6.63 1.03 -19.15
C ASP A 375 -7.17 1.52 -17.80
N VAL A 376 -6.82 0.84 -16.71
CA VAL A 376 -7.20 1.25 -15.34
C VAL A 376 -6.43 2.53 -14.97
N VAL A 377 -7.11 3.48 -14.34
CA VAL A 377 -6.55 4.76 -13.88
C VAL A 377 -6.75 4.89 -12.38
N ARG A 378 -5.67 5.23 -11.67
CA ARG A 378 -5.69 5.74 -10.29
C ARG A 378 -5.38 7.22 -10.32
N THR A 379 -6.15 8.02 -9.59
CA THR A 379 -5.91 9.47 -9.46
C THR A 379 -5.80 9.86 -8.00
N PHE A 380 -4.62 10.30 -7.59
CA PHE A 380 -4.37 10.83 -6.25
C PHE A 380 -4.42 12.34 -6.32
N THR A 381 -5.53 12.91 -5.86
CA THR A 381 -5.65 14.35 -5.66
C THR A 381 -5.30 14.64 -4.20
N PHE A 382 -4.25 15.43 -3.99
CA PHE A 382 -3.79 15.80 -2.67
C PHE A 382 -4.52 17.05 -2.17
N GLN A 383 -4.47 17.24 -0.86
CA GLN A 383 -4.91 18.42 -0.15
C GLN A 383 -4.19 19.65 -0.71
N SER A 384 -4.91 20.77 -0.83
CA SER A 384 -4.41 22.01 -1.44
C SER A 384 -4.50 23.21 -0.50
N CYS A 385 -4.83 22.99 0.76
CA CYS A 385 -4.83 23.99 1.81
C CYS A 385 -3.82 23.60 2.88
N TRP A 386 -2.99 24.56 3.32
CA TRP A 386 -1.97 24.36 4.35
C TRP A 386 -2.12 25.36 5.49
N ASP A 387 -1.90 24.94 6.73
CA ASP A 387 -2.06 25.79 7.93
C ASP A 387 -1.09 26.99 8.01
N GLY A 388 -0.17 27.11 7.05
CA GLY A 388 0.76 28.23 6.95
C GLY A 388 1.98 28.14 7.85
N ARG A 389 2.14 27.05 8.60
CA ARG A 389 3.19 26.87 9.61
C ARG A 389 3.90 25.52 9.54
N ASN A 390 3.17 24.41 9.54
CA ASN A 390 3.74 23.10 9.84
C ASN A 390 4.01 22.28 8.58
N THR A 391 5.21 21.72 8.44
CA THR A 391 5.53 20.77 7.35
C THR A 391 4.97 19.37 7.60
N ASP A 392 4.56 19.10 8.84
CA ASP A 392 3.88 17.88 9.25
C ASP A 392 3.12 18.12 10.57
N SER A 393 2.15 17.28 10.90
CA SER A 393 1.43 17.30 12.18
C SER A 393 1.60 15.98 12.91
N ALA A 394 1.28 15.91 14.21
CA ALA A 394 1.45 14.69 15.00
C ALA A 394 0.70 13.48 14.44
N ASN A 395 -0.44 13.71 13.79
CA ASN A 395 -1.22 12.67 13.09
C ASN A 395 -1.04 12.68 11.56
N HIS A 396 -0.07 13.44 11.05
CA HIS A 396 0.24 13.60 9.63
C HIS A 396 -0.88 14.13 8.73
N ARG A 397 -1.99 14.61 9.31
CA ARG A 397 -3.20 14.98 8.55
C ARG A 397 -3.68 16.41 8.81
N THR A 398 -3.56 16.95 10.02
CA THR A 398 -4.24 18.22 10.37
C THR A 398 -3.55 19.49 9.88
N HIS A 399 -2.29 19.43 9.45
CA HIS A 399 -1.57 20.59 8.91
C HIS A 399 -1.96 20.93 7.46
N VAL A 400 -2.68 20.02 6.77
CA VAL A 400 -3.21 20.21 5.42
C VAL A 400 -4.69 19.82 5.34
N ALA A 401 -5.40 20.37 4.37
CA ALA A 401 -6.83 20.11 4.17
C ALA A 401 -7.22 20.17 2.69
N PHE A 402 -8.29 19.46 2.34
CA PHE A 402 -8.97 19.70 1.06
C PHE A 402 -9.66 21.06 1.08
N ALA A 403 -9.61 21.76 -0.06
CA ALA A 403 -10.41 22.94 -0.27
C ALA A 403 -11.91 22.59 -0.28
N ASP A 404 -12.77 23.59 -0.04
CA ASP A 404 -14.21 23.41 -0.15
C ASP A 404 -14.67 23.18 -1.61
N LYS A 405 -15.97 22.99 -1.81
CA LYS A 405 -16.57 22.76 -3.14
C LYS A 405 -16.31 23.88 -4.16
N ASP A 406 -16.02 25.10 -3.70
CA ASP A 406 -15.71 26.27 -4.53
C ASP A 406 -14.17 26.48 -4.65
N GLY A 407 -13.39 25.56 -4.08
CA GLY A 407 -11.93 25.56 -4.05
C GLY A 407 -11.31 26.58 -3.10
N ARG A 408 -12.04 27.02 -2.06
CA ARG A 408 -11.52 27.91 -1.01
C ARG A 408 -10.93 27.13 0.15
N CYS A 409 -9.87 27.66 0.73
CA CYS A 409 -9.33 27.19 2.01
C CYS A 409 -10.10 27.78 3.19
N LYS A 410 -10.26 26.99 4.25
CA LYS A 410 -10.84 27.47 5.51
C LYS A 410 -9.96 28.55 6.14
N ASN A 411 -10.53 29.37 7.02
CA ASN A 411 -9.78 30.36 7.79
C ASN A 411 -8.58 29.71 8.50
N GLY A 412 -7.43 30.38 8.45
CA GLY A 412 -6.16 29.87 8.98
C GLY A 412 -5.36 29.03 7.98
N PHE A 413 -5.94 28.65 6.84
CA PHE A 413 -5.23 27.91 5.79
C PHE A 413 -4.92 28.81 4.58
N LYS A 414 -3.79 28.52 3.92
CA LYS A 414 -3.33 29.12 2.67
C LYS A 414 -3.42 28.11 1.55
N ALA A 415 -3.76 28.55 0.35
CA ALA A 415 -3.79 27.68 -0.83
C ALA A 415 -2.37 27.31 -1.27
N LEU A 416 -2.12 26.03 -1.50
CA LEU A 416 -0.92 25.46 -2.11
C LEU A 416 -1.21 25.04 -3.56
N PRO A 417 -0.18 24.88 -4.41
CA PRO A 417 -0.31 24.11 -5.63
C PRO A 417 -0.92 22.74 -5.30
N GLN A 418 -2.01 22.34 -5.95
CA GLN A 418 -2.60 21.03 -5.70
C GLN A 418 -1.82 19.96 -6.46
N LEU A 419 -1.15 19.07 -5.73
CA LEU A 419 -0.55 17.89 -6.33
C LEU A 419 -1.65 16.93 -6.81
N VAL A 420 -1.55 16.51 -8.06
CA VAL A 420 -2.38 15.47 -8.68
C VAL A 420 -1.46 14.46 -9.35
N GLN A 421 -1.50 13.22 -8.88
CA GLN A 421 -0.83 12.09 -9.53
C GLN A 421 -1.87 11.30 -10.31
N ARG A 422 -1.59 11.00 -11.57
CA ARG A 422 -2.41 10.13 -12.41
C ARG A 422 -1.59 8.95 -12.88
N ILE A 423 -2.07 7.74 -12.59
CA ILE A 423 -1.31 6.50 -12.80
C ILE A 423 -2.15 5.52 -13.61
N VAL A 424 -1.61 5.08 -14.74
CA VAL A 424 -2.32 4.23 -15.70
C VAL A 424 -1.71 2.84 -15.72
N TYR A 425 -2.55 1.81 -15.63
CA TYR A 425 -2.14 0.41 -15.64
C TYR A 425 -2.85 -0.36 -16.75
N GLY A 426 -2.08 -1.10 -17.54
CA GLY A 426 -2.62 -2.07 -18.48
C GLY A 426 -2.95 -3.36 -17.75
N ILE A 427 -4.24 -3.61 -17.55
CA ILE A 427 -4.72 -4.85 -16.95
C ILE A 427 -5.17 -5.80 -18.07
N PRO A 428 -4.65 -7.03 -18.13
CA PRO A 428 -5.17 -8.04 -19.06
C PRO A 428 -6.67 -8.25 -18.85
N GLN A 429 -7.42 -8.37 -19.94
CA GLN A 429 -8.87 -8.56 -19.88
C GLN A 429 -9.22 -9.81 -19.05
N GLY A 430 -10.17 -9.66 -18.13
CA GLY A 430 -10.58 -10.73 -17.21
C GLY A 430 -9.62 -11.01 -16.05
N ALA A 431 -8.46 -10.37 -15.98
CA ALA A 431 -7.56 -10.53 -14.84
C ALA A 431 -8.12 -9.84 -13.59
N ARG A 432 -7.98 -10.51 -12.45
CA ARG A 432 -8.19 -9.88 -11.14
C ARG A 432 -6.94 -9.12 -10.76
N PHE A 433 -7.13 -7.95 -10.19
CA PHE A 433 -6.05 -7.12 -9.67
C PHE A 433 -6.48 -6.51 -8.35
N ALA A 434 -5.53 -6.10 -7.53
CA ALA A 434 -5.81 -5.43 -6.28
C ALA A 434 -4.67 -4.49 -5.92
N VAL A 435 -4.99 -3.43 -5.19
CA VAL A 435 -3.99 -2.63 -4.49
C VAL A 435 -3.42 -3.47 -3.35
N ASP A 436 -2.11 -3.38 -3.12
CA ASP A 436 -1.56 -3.93 -1.87
C ASP A 436 -2.12 -3.16 -0.68
N SER A 437 -2.29 -3.87 0.43
CA SER A 437 -2.84 -3.30 1.67
C SER A 437 -2.34 -4.09 2.87
N PHE A 438 -2.60 -3.56 4.06
CA PHE A 438 -2.58 -4.37 5.28
C PHE A 438 -3.48 -5.61 5.14
N PRO A 439 -3.10 -6.75 5.75
CA PRO A 439 -3.83 -8.02 5.61
C PRO A 439 -5.33 -7.92 5.95
N GLU A 440 -5.66 -7.23 7.04
CA GLU A 440 -7.01 -7.09 7.57
C GLU A 440 -7.89 -6.13 6.74
N GLN A 441 -7.30 -5.42 5.78
CA GLN A 441 -8.00 -4.50 4.88
C GLN A 441 -8.51 -5.20 3.62
N LEU A 442 -8.20 -6.49 3.45
CA LEU A 442 -8.74 -7.37 2.40
C LEU A 442 -8.54 -6.86 0.97
N HIS A 443 -7.47 -6.09 0.73
CA HIS A 443 -7.19 -5.42 -0.54
C HIS A 443 -8.38 -4.62 -1.08
N LYS A 444 -9.18 -4.03 -0.20
CA LYS A 444 -10.36 -3.25 -0.59
C LYS A 444 -9.92 -1.99 -1.34
N PRO A 445 -10.55 -1.64 -2.48
CA PRO A 445 -10.15 -0.49 -3.28
C PRO A 445 -10.25 0.86 -2.54
N VAL A 446 -11.06 0.93 -1.48
CA VAL A 446 -11.18 2.12 -0.63
C VAL A 446 -9.89 2.44 0.14
N THR A 447 -8.99 1.46 0.31
CA THR A 447 -7.72 1.64 1.02
C THR A 447 -6.62 2.26 0.16
N ASP A 448 -6.94 2.62 -1.08
CA ASP A 448 -5.98 3.27 -1.95
C ASP A 448 -5.57 4.65 -1.39
N HIS A 449 -4.29 4.96 -1.52
CA HIS A 449 -3.68 6.17 -0.98
C HIS A 449 -2.45 6.57 -1.77
N GLY A 450 -2.00 7.80 -1.56
CA GLY A 450 -0.76 8.32 -2.12
C GLY A 450 -0.07 9.22 -1.12
N ASP A 451 1.24 9.21 -1.18
CA ASP A 451 2.11 9.89 -0.24
C ASP A 451 3.10 10.78 -0.98
N PHE A 452 3.41 11.90 -0.35
CA PHE A 452 4.24 12.93 -0.92
C PHE A 452 5.08 13.61 0.14
N ILE A 453 6.38 13.75 -0.13
CA ILE A 453 7.26 14.64 0.63
C ILE A 453 7.84 15.64 -0.37
N ASN A 454 7.52 16.92 -0.19
CA ASN A 454 8.08 17.99 -0.99
C ASN A 454 9.57 18.15 -0.68
N VAL A 455 10.47 17.89 -1.62
CA VAL A 455 11.91 18.14 -1.46
C VAL A 455 12.44 19.05 -2.56
N MET A 456 11.55 19.67 -3.36
CA MET A 456 11.93 20.75 -4.27
C MET A 456 12.74 21.81 -3.52
N ASN A 457 13.87 22.21 -4.10
CA ASN A 457 14.61 23.35 -3.58
C ASN A 457 13.80 24.65 -3.80
N ASP A 458 14.18 25.71 -3.07
CA ASP A 458 13.45 26.98 -3.07
C ASP A 458 13.34 27.59 -4.47
N ARG A 459 14.37 27.41 -5.31
CA ARG A 459 14.37 27.91 -6.70
C ARG A 459 13.29 27.23 -7.53
N LEU A 460 13.23 25.89 -7.49
CA LEU A 460 12.28 25.10 -8.25
C LEU A 460 10.84 25.34 -7.76
N MET A 461 10.63 25.37 -6.45
CA MET A 461 9.30 25.66 -5.88
C MET A 461 8.83 27.08 -6.26
N ALA A 462 9.72 28.07 -6.20
CA ALA A 462 9.39 29.43 -6.62
C ALA A 462 9.06 29.52 -8.13
N GLU A 463 9.71 28.71 -8.97
CA GLU A 463 9.38 28.59 -10.39
C GLU A 463 8.00 27.97 -10.59
N ALA A 464 7.69 26.87 -9.91
CA ALA A 464 6.38 26.23 -9.97
C ALA A 464 5.26 27.21 -9.59
N VAL A 465 5.40 27.92 -8.46
CA VAL A 465 4.41 28.91 -8.00
C VAL A 465 4.26 30.07 -8.99
N ARG A 466 5.37 30.63 -9.51
CA ARG A 466 5.30 31.71 -10.52
C ARG A 466 4.57 31.23 -11.78
N CYS A 467 4.87 30.02 -12.25
CA CYS A 467 4.19 29.47 -13.42
C CYS A 467 2.68 29.34 -13.18
N ILE A 468 2.30 28.74 -12.05
CA ILE A 468 0.90 28.49 -11.69
C ILE A 468 0.12 29.81 -11.53
N ASN A 469 0.65 30.75 -10.75
CA ASN A 469 0.00 32.03 -10.48
C ASN A 469 -0.05 32.96 -11.70
N SER A 470 0.83 32.77 -12.69
CA SER A 470 0.78 33.53 -13.96
C SER A 470 -0.13 32.90 -15.01
N GLY A 471 -0.84 31.82 -14.68
CA GLY A 471 -1.75 31.15 -15.62
C GLY A 471 -1.05 30.31 -16.68
N ARG A 472 0.25 30.03 -16.52
CA ARG A 472 1.07 29.28 -17.48
C ARG A 472 1.09 27.79 -17.19
N ASN A 473 1.34 26.98 -18.22
CA ASN A 473 1.59 25.55 -18.09
C ASN A 473 3.09 25.29 -18.33
N CYS A 474 3.82 24.93 -17.27
CA CYS A 474 5.26 24.66 -17.31
C CYS A 474 5.56 23.20 -16.95
N ARG A 475 6.81 22.78 -17.17
CA ARG A 475 7.31 21.42 -16.93
C ARG A 475 8.74 21.46 -16.39
#